data_AF-A0A2U0DE94-F1
#
_entry.id   AF-A0A2U0DE94-F1
#
_cell.length_a   1.000
_cell.length_b   1.000
_cell.length_c   1.000
_cell.angle_alpha   90.00
_cell.angle_beta   90.00
_cell.angle_gamma   90.00
#
_symmetry.space_group_name_H-M   'P 1'
#
loop_
_entity.id
_entity.type
_entity.pdbx_description
1 polymer ?
#
loop_
_entity_poly.entity_id
_entity_poly.type
_entity_poly.pdbx_seq_one_letter_code
_entity_poly.pdbx_strand_id
1 'polypeptide(L)'
;MKIKMLGILLISQFCYSQNIIQTDIQGKKLNDFIQFENKLGSKLVKTDEEYISFEPVLQPVIFERKEKEIPNLRVFYKAYKTDSVIAEILYEWDVYNFDKGENVKKPISFNKAMIKKYEELISEVSKKYGKSHQKGNLNNLNLLNSREGLHRSDEWKIKDSINIFAYIDLSEYYERQGMMATVPGHKIRLYVKNERKEDDGNALGKEKVSLYTNEFLKFLEKLKTSDFAGARDLLSEKIAGSTTDDMLKNLAENIHLDKQIDVFMTGFQLVNDGSQYSMVQFKYKEEVSPPKEMITVLFEDSGKIIGIKPMKRLE
;
A
#
# COMPACT_ATOMS: atom_id res chain seq x y z
N MET A 1 -16.17 18.99 55.29
CA MET A 1 -14.96 18.30 54.81
C MET A 1 -15.34 17.45 53.60
N LYS A 2 -15.03 17.90 52.38
CA LYS A 2 -15.46 17.22 51.14
C LYS A 2 -14.38 16.21 50.73
N ILE A 3 -14.68 14.92 50.84
CA ILE A 3 -13.83 13.84 50.34
C ILE A 3 -14.05 13.77 48.82
N LYS A 4 -13.05 14.15 48.03
CA LYS A 4 -13.02 13.89 46.59
C LYS A 4 -12.69 12.42 46.38
N MET A 5 -13.67 11.62 45.99
CA MET A 5 -13.43 10.30 45.41
C MET A 5 -12.72 10.49 44.07
N LEU A 6 -11.44 10.19 44.03
CA LEU A 6 -10.65 10.09 42.81
C LEU A 6 -10.99 8.74 42.16
N GLY A 7 -11.96 8.74 41.24
CA GLY A 7 -12.28 7.58 40.43
C GLY A 7 -11.11 7.27 39.49
N ILE A 8 -10.28 6.30 39.86
CA ILE A 8 -9.26 5.74 38.99
C ILE A 8 -10.00 4.90 37.95
N LEU A 9 -10.12 5.44 36.74
CA LEU A 9 -10.58 4.70 35.57
C LEU A 9 -9.48 3.69 35.21
N LEU A 10 -9.58 2.48 35.77
CA LEU A 10 -8.83 1.31 35.33
C LEU A 10 -9.32 0.96 33.92
N ILE A 11 -8.71 1.57 32.90
CA ILE A 11 -8.77 1.05 31.53
C ILE A 11 -7.96 -0.25 31.59
N SER A 12 -8.65 -1.35 31.88
CA SER A 12 -8.11 -2.69 31.68
C SER A 12 -7.70 -2.77 30.22
N GLN A 13 -6.39 -2.74 29.98
CA GLN A 13 -5.83 -3.07 28.68
C GLN A 13 -6.28 -4.49 28.38
N PHE A 14 -7.34 -4.63 27.57
CA PHE A 14 -7.67 -5.89 26.96
C PHE A 14 -6.44 -6.28 26.14
N CYS A 15 -5.65 -7.20 26.68
CA CYS A 15 -4.61 -7.91 25.95
C CYS A 15 -5.35 -8.83 24.99
N TYR A 16 -5.87 -8.25 23.89
CA TYR A 16 -6.44 -9.00 22.80
C TYR A 16 -5.31 -9.85 22.21
N SER A 17 -5.33 -11.14 22.55
CA SER A 17 -4.79 -12.18 21.68
C SER A 17 -5.66 -12.21 20.42
N GLN A 18 -5.46 -11.21 19.56
CA GLN A 18 -6.03 -11.15 18.22
C GLN A 18 -4.85 -11.28 17.27
N ASN A 19 -4.92 -12.25 16.36
CA ASN A 19 -3.93 -12.50 15.31
C ASN A 19 -3.48 -11.18 14.68
N ILE A 20 -2.26 -10.74 15.00
CA ILE A 20 -1.71 -9.45 14.58
C ILE A 20 -1.42 -9.47 13.07
N ILE A 21 -1.21 -10.67 12.51
CA ILE A 21 -0.86 -10.88 11.12
C ILE A 21 -2.08 -11.40 10.35
N GLN A 22 -2.53 -10.61 9.39
CA GLN A 22 -3.58 -11.01 8.46
C GLN A 22 -2.98 -11.83 7.31
N THR A 23 -3.42 -13.09 7.23
CA THR A 23 -2.98 -14.06 6.21
C THR A 23 -4.08 -14.42 5.20
N ASP A 24 -5.33 -14.08 5.51
CA ASP A 24 -6.48 -14.24 4.61
C ASP A 24 -6.73 -12.94 3.85
N ILE A 25 -6.19 -12.88 2.63
CA ILE A 25 -6.21 -11.69 1.78
C ILE A 25 -7.04 -11.87 0.51
N GLN A 26 -7.54 -13.09 0.25
CA GLN A 26 -8.21 -13.40 -1.01
C GLN A 26 -9.49 -12.58 -1.17
N GLY A 27 -9.54 -11.77 -2.23
CA GLY A 27 -10.69 -10.90 -2.54
C GLY A 27 -10.87 -9.71 -1.58
N LYS A 28 -10.00 -9.54 -0.58
CA LYS A 28 -10.11 -8.44 0.39
C LYS A 28 -9.54 -7.15 -0.17
N LYS A 29 -10.21 -6.04 0.10
CA LYS A 29 -9.87 -4.73 -0.46
C LYS A 29 -8.92 -3.98 0.47
N LEU A 30 -8.10 -3.10 -0.10
CA LEU A 30 -7.20 -2.23 0.65
C LEU A 30 -7.88 -1.49 1.81
N ASN A 31 -9.10 -0.99 1.59
CA ASN A 31 -9.86 -0.26 2.60
C ASN A 31 -10.16 -1.10 3.86
N ASP A 32 -10.37 -2.41 3.71
CA ASP A 32 -10.61 -3.31 4.86
C ASP A 32 -9.41 -3.31 5.81
N PHE A 33 -8.21 -3.28 5.24
CA PHE A 33 -6.95 -3.27 5.99
C PHE A 33 -6.64 -1.90 6.58
N ILE A 34 -6.97 -0.81 5.89
CA ILE A 34 -6.86 0.55 6.46
C ILE A 34 -7.75 0.67 7.69
N GLN A 35 -9.01 0.22 7.61
CA GLN A 35 -9.92 0.23 8.76
C GLN A 35 -9.43 -0.65 9.90
N PHE A 36 -8.86 -1.82 9.57
CA PHE A 36 -8.22 -2.69 10.55
C PHE A 36 -7.06 -2.00 11.27
N GLU A 37 -6.17 -1.32 10.55
CA GLU A 37 -5.04 -0.60 11.14
C GLU A 37 -5.48 0.58 12.01
N ASN A 38 -6.53 1.31 11.60
CA ASN A 38 -7.11 2.36 12.42
C ASN A 38 -7.67 1.82 13.74
N LYS A 39 -8.30 0.63 13.73
CA LYS A 39 -8.78 -0.03 14.96
C LYS A 39 -7.65 -0.48 15.88
N LEU A 40 -6.50 -0.85 15.31
CA LEU A 40 -5.29 -1.18 16.07
C LEU A 40 -4.57 0.05 16.64
N GLY A 41 -4.94 1.27 16.21
CA GLY A 41 -4.23 2.49 16.57
C GLY A 41 -2.85 2.60 15.92
N SER A 42 -2.66 1.93 14.78
CA SER A 42 -1.41 1.97 14.01
C SER A 42 -1.17 3.36 13.43
N LYS A 43 0.09 3.78 13.34
CA LYS A 43 0.46 5.08 12.81
C LYS A 43 0.69 4.99 11.30
N LEU A 44 -0.03 5.79 10.51
CA LEU A 44 0.26 5.94 9.08
C LEU A 44 1.67 6.54 8.87
N VAL A 45 2.47 5.90 8.02
CA VAL A 45 3.81 6.35 7.63
C VAL A 45 3.72 6.95 6.23
N LYS A 46 4.11 8.23 6.11
CA LYS A 46 4.28 8.88 4.80
C LYS A 46 5.74 8.71 4.37
N THR A 47 5.94 8.36 3.12
CA THR A 47 7.26 8.27 2.50
C THR A 47 7.21 9.00 1.16
N ASP A 48 8.30 9.67 0.83
CA ASP A 48 8.49 10.30 -0.49
C ASP A 48 9.14 9.33 -1.48
N GLU A 49 9.42 8.10 -1.05
CA GLU A 49 10.00 7.03 -1.88
C GLU A 49 8.93 6.38 -2.76
N GLU A 50 9.20 6.31 -4.06
CA GLU A 50 8.39 5.51 -4.99
C GLU A 50 8.88 4.06 -5.02
N TYR A 51 7.99 3.13 -4.73
CA TYR A 51 8.25 1.70 -4.87
C TYR A 51 8.09 1.29 -6.34
N ILE A 52 9.17 0.83 -6.95
CA ILE A 52 9.15 0.26 -8.28
C ILE A 52 8.56 -1.16 -8.19
N SER A 53 7.45 -1.40 -8.89
CA SER A 53 6.85 -2.72 -9.04
C SER A 53 6.69 -3.05 -10.52
N PHE A 54 7.02 -4.29 -10.88
CA PHE A 54 6.77 -4.84 -12.22
C PHE A 54 5.32 -5.33 -12.38
N GLU A 55 4.58 -5.44 -11.28
CA GLU A 55 3.15 -5.77 -11.28
C GLU A 55 2.30 -4.50 -11.31
N PRO A 56 1.08 -4.52 -11.87
CA PRO A 56 0.17 -3.37 -11.92
C PRO A 56 -0.46 -3.11 -10.54
N VAL A 57 0.35 -2.75 -9.55
CA VAL A 57 -0.07 -2.47 -8.16
C VAL A 57 0.09 -1.00 -7.80
N LEU A 58 -0.74 -0.52 -6.87
CA LEU A 58 -0.63 0.81 -6.29
C LEU A 58 0.65 0.94 -5.45
N GLN A 59 1.09 2.18 -5.23
CA GLN A 59 2.09 2.48 -4.20
C GLN A 59 1.59 1.93 -2.85
N PRO A 60 2.47 1.33 -2.03
CA PRO A 60 2.05 0.72 -0.78
C PRO A 60 1.53 1.77 0.21
N VAL A 61 0.45 1.43 0.91
CA VAL A 61 0.05 2.16 2.12
C VAL A 61 0.77 1.55 3.31
N ILE A 62 1.50 2.37 4.07
CA ILE A 62 2.44 1.90 5.09
C ILE A 62 1.95 2.31 6.49
N PHE A 63 1.89 1.36 7.41
CA PHE A 63 1.58 1.59 8.81
C PHE A 63 2.71 1.14 9.73
N GLU A 64 2.90 1.82 10.85
CA GLU A 64 3.84 1.46 11.91
C GLU A 64 3.07 1.02 13.17
N ARG A 65 3.47 -0.13 13.75
CA ARG A 65 3.00 -0.63 15.04
C ARG A 65 4.16 -0.69 16.03
N LYS A 66 3.93 -0.22 17.25
CA LYS A 66 4.99 -0.19 18.28
C LYS A 66 5.32 -1.59 18.79
N GLU A 67 6.61 -1.86 18.93
CA GLU A 67 7.17 -3.05 19.54
C GLU A 67 8.08 -2.64 20.72
N LYS A 68 8.34 -3.55 21.67
CA LYS A 68 9.12 -3.23 22.89
C LYS A 68 10.59 -3.63 22.80
N GLU A 69 10.86 -4.85 22.35
CA GLU A 69 12.18 -5.49 22.45
C GLU A 69 12.89 -5.60 21.10
N ILE A 70 12.15 -5.38 20.02
CA ILE A 70 12.57 -5.49 18.62
C ILE A 70 12.13 -4.21 17.88
N PRO A 71 12.57 -3.98 16.63
CA PRO A 71 12.17 -2.79 15.88
C PRO A 71 10.65 -2.72 15.74
N ASN A 72 10.11 -1.51 15.62
CA ASN A 72 8.67 -1.37 15.33
C ASN A 72 8.34 -2.08 14.02
N LEU A 73 7.15 -2.67 13.96
CA LEU A 73 6.66 -3.33 12.76
C LEU A 73 6.22 -2.27 11.74
N ARG A 74 6.74 -2.34 10.51
CA ARG A 74 6.14 -1.68 9.34
C ARG A 74 5.28 -2.68 8.57
N VAL A 75 4.04 -2.31 8.28
CA VAL A 75 3.12 -3.11 7.46
C VAL A 75 2.86 -2.37 6.16
N PHE A 76 3.15 -3.01 5.04
CA PHE A 76 2.97 -2.47 3.71
C PHE A 76 1.81 -3.19 3.04
N TYR A 77 0.79 -2.45 2.65
CA TYR A 77 -0.34 -2.96 1.89
C TYR A 77 -0.21 -2.53 0.44
N LYS A 78 0.03 -3.50 -0.44
CA LYS A 78 0.01 -3.31 -1.89
C LYS A 78 -1.26 -3.92 -2.45
N ALA A 79 -1.98 -3.12 -3.21
CA ALA A 79 -3.23 -3.53 -3.83
C ALA A 79 -3.10 -3.43 -5.35
N TYR A 80 -3.78 -4.31 -6.07
CA TYR A 80 -3.84 -4.21 -7.52
C TYR A 80 -4.45 -2.88 -7.94
N LYS A 81 -3.88 -2.24 -8.97
CA LYS A 81 -4.45 -1.02 -9.55
C LYS A 81 -5.84 -1.26 -10.10
N THR A 82 -6.13 -2.51 -10.47
CA THR A 82 -7.32 -2.86 -11.21
C THR A 82 -8.57 -2.87 -10.38
N ASP A 83 -8.52 -3.35 -9.15
CA ASP A 83 -9.69 -3.45 -8.27
C ASP A 83 -9.38 -3.22 -6.79
N SER A 84 -8.13 -2.88 -6.47
CA SER A 84 -7.61 -2.72 -5.11
C SER A 84 -7.86 -3.89 -4.17
N VAL A 85 -8.05 -5.08 -4.73
CA VAL A 85 -7.82 -6.30 -3.98
C VAL A 85 -6.35 -6.32 -3.56
N ILE A 86 -6.07 -6.77 -2.34
CA ILE A 86 -4.70 -6.90 -1.86
C ILE A 86 -3.94 -7.90 -2.75
N ALA A 87 -2.85 -7.40 -3.31
CA ALA A 87 -1.85 -8.17 -4.03
C ALA A 87 -0.80 -8.72 -3.06
N GLU A 88 -0.35 -7.89 -2.12
CA GLU A 88 0.67 -8.25 -1.15
C GLU A 88 0.47 -7.51 0.17
N ILE A 89 0.64 -8.22 1.28
CA ILE A 89 0.96 -7.62 2.57
C ILE A 89 2.38 -7.99 2.93
N LEU A 90 3.23 -7.00 3.21
CA LEU A 90 4.54 -7.21 3.81
C LEU A 90 4.52 -6.72 5.25
N TYR A 91 4.84 -7.63 6.17
CA TYR A 91 5.15 -7.31 7.57
C TYR A 91 6.67 -7.31 7.73
N GLU A 92 7.23 -6.18 8.14
CA GLU A 92 8.67 -5.97 8.23
C GLU A 92 9.08 -5.48 9.62
N TRP A 93 9.94 -6.26 10.29
CA TRP A 93 10.73 -5.81 11.42
C TRP A 93 12.17 -5.68 10.93
N ASP A 94 12.63 -4.45 10.70
CA ASP A 94 13.98 -4.18 10.18
C ASP A 94 14.61 -3.02 10.96
N VAL A 95 15.79 -3.24 11.53
CA VAL A 95 16.55 -2.22 12.26
C VAL A 95 16.89 -1.02 11.37
N TYR A 96 17.16 -1.24 10.08
CA TYR A 96 17.57 -0.20 9.13
C TYR A 96 16.54 0.93 8.97
N ASN A 97 15.26 0.62 9.23
CA ASN A 97 14.18 1.58 9.19
C ASN A 97 14.23 2.64 10.30
N PHE A 98 14.90 2.35 11.41
CA PHE A 98 14.86 3.15 12.64
C PHE A 98 16.24 3.62 13.07
N ASP A 99 17.25 2.78 12.93
CA ASP A 99 18.62 3.08 13.33
C ASP A 99 19.47 3.30 12.09
N LYS A 100 20.12 4.46 12.02
CA LYS A 100 20.96 4.84 10.89
C LYS A 100 22.45 4.64 11.22
N GLY A 101 23.20 4.11 10.27
CA GLY A 101 24.64 3.86 10.39
C GLY A 101 25.05 2.53 9.77
N GLU A 102 26.35 2.34 9.55
CA GLU A 102 26.88 1.14 8.89
C GLU A 102 27.29 0.02 9.85
N ASN A 103 27.53 0.31 11.13
CA ASN A 103 27.95 -0.68 12.13
C ASN A 103 26.97 -0.72 13.31
N VAL A 104 25.69 -0.87 12.99
CA VAL A 104 24.61 -0.92 13.98
C VAL A 104 24.51 -2.34 14.55
N LYS A 105 25.33 -2.64 15.56
CA LYS A 105 25.30 -3.93 16.26
C LYS A 105 24.20 -4.00 17.32
N LYS A 106 23.75 -5.21 17.62
CA LYS A 106 22.72 -5.49 18.63
C LYS A 106 23.20 -6.51 19.67
N PRO A 107 22.74 -6.39 20.92
CA PRO A 107 23.09 -7.36 21.95
C PRO A 107 22.47 -8.73 21.63
N ILE A 108 23.04 -9.79 22.20
CA ILE A 108 22.52 -11.15 21.98
C ILE A 108 21.08 -11.33 22.47
N SER A 109 20.65 -10.56 23.48
CA SER A 109 19.27 -10.54 23.95
C SER A 109 18.29 -10.06 22.87
N PHE A 110 18.68 -9.05 22.09
CA PHE A 110 17.89 -8.54 20.98
C PHE A 110 17.75 -9.58 19.85
N ASN A 111 18.86 -10.24 19.48
CA ASN A 111 18.83 -11.31 18.48
C ASN A 111 17.94 -12.49 18.92
N LYS A 112 17.98 -12.86 20.20
CA LYS A 112 17.08 -13.87 20.76
C LYS A 112 15.61 -13.43 20.70
N ALA A 113 15.31 -12.16 20.95
CA ALA A 113 13.96 -11.62 20.82
C ALA A 113 13.45 -11.65 19.37
N MET A 114 14.31 -11.34 18.40
CA MET A 114 14.00 -11.48 16.96
C MET A 114 13.74 -12.95 16.58
N ILE A 115 14.58 -13.89 17.01
CA ILE A 115 14.36 -15.34 16.77
C ILE A 115 13.03 -15.78 17.36
N LYS A 116 12.75 -15.42 18.62
CA LYS A 116 11.48 -15.73 19.29
C LYS A 116 10.29 -15.18 18.50
N LYS A 117 10.35 -13.93 18.05
CA LYS A 117 9.30 -13.32 17.23
C LYS A 117 9.08 -14.11 15.94
N TYR A 118 10.15 -14.49 15.26
CA TYR A 118 10.06 -15.30 14.04
C TYR A 118 9.37 -16.64 14.31
N GLU A 119 9.79 -17.37 15.34
CA GLU A 119 9.19 -18.65 15.72
C GLU A 119 7.70 -18.52 16.09
N GLU A 120 7.31 -17.43 16.77
CA GLU A 120 5.90 -17.11 17.03
C GLU A 120 5.10 -16.94 15.73
N LEU A 121 5.65 -16.22 14.74
CA LEU A 121 5.02 -16.08 13.42
C LEU A 121 4.87 -17.42 12.71
N ILE A 122 5.92 -18.25 12.69
CA ILE A 122 5.85 -19.59 12.08
C ILE A 122 4.79 -20.43 12.78
N SER A 123 4.71 -20.38 14.10
CA SER A 123 3.69 -21.09 14.89
C SER A 123 2.28 -20.63 14.53
N GLU A 124 2.04 -19.32 14.45
CA GLU A 124 0.74 -18.72 14.12
C GLU A 124 0.28 -19.15 12.71
N VAL A 125 1.13 -19.00 11.71
CA VAL A 125 0.81 -19.38 10.32
C VAL A 125 0.62 -20.89 10.21
N SER A 126 1.48 -21.68 10.86
CA SER A 126 1.41 -23.14 10.78
C SER A 126 0.20 -23.74 11.48
N LYS A 127 -0.34 -23.08 12.52
CA LYS A 127 -1.62 -23.48 13.14
C LYS A 127 -2.77 -23.46 12.13
N LYS A 128 -2.73 -22.52 11.16
CA LYS A 128 -3.79 -22.34 10.17
C LYS A 128 -3.57 -23.14 8.89
N TYR A 129 -2.32 -23.25 8.43
CA TYR A 129 -2.01 -23.80 7.10
C TYR A 129 -1.13 -25.06 7.11
N GLY A 130 -0.80 -25.58 8.28
CA GLY A 130 0.11 -26.72 8.42
C GLY A 130 1.58 -26.33 8.35
N LYS A 131 2.47 -27.33 8.27
CA LYS A 131 3.92 -27.10 8.28
C LYS A 131 4.38 -26.37 7.02
N SER A 132 5.31 -25.43 7.20
CA SER A 132 6.03 -24.76 6.12
C SER A 132 7.02 -25.69 5.42
N HIS A 133 7.42 -25.28 4.21
CA HIS A 133 8.67 -25.71 3.61
C HIS A 133 9.82 -24.84 4.16
N GLN A 134 10.57 -25.38 5.12
CA GLN A 134 11.66 -24.68 5.80
C GLN A 134 13.01 -24.83 5.06
N LYS A 135 13.79 -23.74 5.01
CA LYS A 135 15.21 -23.74 4.62
C LYS A 135 16.03 -22.98 5.66
N GLY A 136 17.25 -23.46 5.94
CA GLY A 136 18.11 -22.89 6.99
C GLY A 136 17.64 -23.21 8.41
N ASN A 137 18.34 -22.64 9.41
CA ASN A 137 18.02 -22.79 10.83
C ASN A 137 18.66 -21.67 11.66
N LEU A 138 18.24 -21.55 12.93
CA LEU A 138 18.66 -20.47 13.84
C LEU A 138 19.41 -21.01 15.06
N ASN A 139 19.87 -22.26 15.02
CA ASN A 139 20.30 -22.97 16.22
C ASN A 139 21.73 -22.58 16.66
N ASN A 140 22.58 -22.13 15.73
CA ASN A 140 23.99 -21.85 16.00
C ASN A 140 24.26 -20.35 16.15
N LEU A 141 23.99 -19.79 17.33
CA LEU A 141 24.19 -18.37 17.62
C LEU A 141 25.63 -17.86 17.41
N ASN A 142 26.63 -18.75 17.36
CA ASN A 142 28.01 -18.35 17.08
C ASN A 142 28.17 -17.75 15.67
N LEU A 143 27.27 -18.09 14.73
CA LEU A 143 27.26 -17.54 13.37
C LEU A 143 26.86 -16.07 13.31
N LEU A 144 26.27 -15.49 14.36
CA LEU A 144 25.94 -14.06 14.39
C LEU A 144 27.17 -13.17 14.12
N ASN A 145 28.35 -13.57 14.58
CA ASN A 145 29.58 -12.81 14.35
C ASN A 145 30.40 -13.32 13.15
N SER A 146 29.85 -14.26 12.36
CA SER A 146 30.49 -14.73 11.14
C SER A 146 29.92 -14.00 9.93
N ARG A 147 30.65 -14.05 8.81
CA ARG A 147 30.19 -13.48 7.54
C ARG A 147 28.90 -14.10 7.01
N GLU A 148 28.58 -15.32 7.43
CA GLU A 148 27.38 -16.05 7.03
C GLU A 148 26.12 -15.56 7.76
N GLY A 149 26.25 -15.16 9.03
CA GLY A 149 25.12 -14.79 9.87
C GLY A 149 24.18 -15.98 10.15
N LEU A 150 22.97 -15.66 10.61
CA LEU A 150 21.86 -16.60 10.74
C LEU A 150 20.79 -16.29 9.72
N HIS A 151 20.38 -17.34 9.00
CA HIS A 151 19.30 -17.26 8.04
C HIS A 151 18.34 -18.44 8.19
N ARG A 152 17.04 -18.14 8.13
CA ARG A 152 15.99 -19.14 7.96
C ARG A 152 14.87 -18.55 7.11
N SER A 153 14.26 -19.40 6.28
CA SER A 153 13.04 -19.09 5.57
C SER A 153 12.03 -20.23 5.65
N ASP A 154 10.76 -19.86 5.56
CA ASP A 154 9.61 -20.74 5.66
C ASP A 154 8.57 -20.30 4.62
N GLU A 155 8.10 -21.24 3.78
CA GLU A 155 7.11 -21.00 2.73
C GLU A 155 5.86 -21.87 2.93
N TRP A 156 4.68 -21.29 2.72
CA TRP A 156 3.41 -21.99 2.63
C TRP A 156 2.74 -21.66 1.31
N LYS A 157 2.42 -22.69 0.52
CA LYS A 157 1.61 -22.56 -0.69
C LYS A 157 0.19 -23.03 -0.41
N ILE A 158 -0.77 -22.14 -0.55
CA ILE A 158 -2.17 -22.38 -0.17
C ILE A 158 -3.02 -22.36 -1.44
N LYS A 159 -3.49 -23.55 -1.85
CA LYS A 159 -4.48 -23.76 -2.91
C LYS A 159 -4.23 -22.93 -4.19
N ASP A 160 -2.96 -22.79 -4.57
CA ASP A 160 -2.46 -22.06 -5.76
C ASP A 160 -2.92 -20.59 -5.88
N SER A 161 -3.43 -19.98 -4.80
CA SER A 161 -3.95 -18.61 -4.80
C SER A 161 -3.25 -17.69 -3.82
N ILE A 162 -2.68 -18.24 -2.74
CA ILE A 162 -1.95 -17.48 -1.73
C ILE A 162 -0.60 -18.13 -1.48
N ASN A 163 0.45 -17.32 -1.54
CA ASN A 163 1.80 -17.68 -1.10
C ASN A 163 2.14 -16.87 0.15
N ILE A 164 2.50 -17.58 1.22
CA ILE A 164 3.06 -16.96 2.42
C ILE A 164 4.53 -17.31 2.47
N PHE A 165 5.39 -16.30 2.51
CA PHE A 165 6.83 -16.48 2.61
C PHE A 165 7.36 -15.63 3.76
N ALA A 166 8.02 -16.26 4.72
CA ALA A 166 8.66 -15.57 5.82
C ALA A 166 10.15 -15.88 5.87
N TYR A 167 10.98 -14.88 6.15
CA TYR A 167 12.39 -15.11 6.42
C TYR A 167 12.90 -14.21 7.55
N ILE A 168 14.01 -14.65 8.13
CA ILE A 168 14.80 -13.89 9.09
C ILE A 168 16.27 -13.93 8.66
N ASP A 169 16.92 -12.77 8.75
CA ASP A 169 18.36 -12.59 8.59
C ASP A 169 18.89 -11.84 9.82
N LEU A 170 19.87 -12.43 10.51
CA LEU A 170 20.56 -11.81 11.65
C LEU A 170 22.08 -11.89 11.47
N SER A 171 22.76 -10.76 11.60
CA SER A 171 24.23 -10.68 11.57
C SER A 171 24.73 -9.50 12.39
N GLU A 172 25.77 -9.74 13.19
CA GLU A 172 26.59 -8.77 13.92
C GLU A 172 27.96 -8.57 13.25
N TYR A 173 28.20 -9.25 12.13
CA TYR A 173 29.45 -9.15 11.38
C TYR A 173 29.53 -7.80 10.67
N TYR A 174 30.66 -7.13 10.85
CA TYR A 174 30.98 -5.89 10.18
C TYR A 174 32.38 -6.00 9.60
N GLU A 175 32.52 -5.74 8.31
CA GLU A 175 33.79 -5.70 7.61
C GLU A 175 33.74 -4.60 6.56
N ARG A 176 34.76 -3.73 6.53
CA ARG A 176 34.93 -2.72 5.49
C ARG A 176 36.18 -3.01 4.69
N GLN A 177 36.03 -3.14 3.37
CA GLN A 177 37.11 -3.30 2.40
C GLN A 177 37.02 -2.17 1.36
N GLY A 178 37.76 -1.09 1.59
CA GLY A 178 37.72 0.10 0.74
C GLY A 178 36.34 0.76 0.75
N MET A 179 35.71 0.86 -0.43
CA MET A 179 34.35 1.43 -0.60
C MET A 179 33.23 0.42 -0.31
N MET A 180 33.54 -0.87 -0.12
CA MET A 180 32.55 -1.90 0.17
C MET A 180 32.51 -2.18 1.67
N ALA A 181 31.30 -2.29 2.22
CA ALA A 181 31.09 -2.71 3.60
C ALA A 181 30.08 -3.87 3.66
N THR A 182 30.44 -4.93 4.36
CA THR A 182 29.49 -5.92 4.89
C THR A 182 29.02 -5.38 6.23
N VAL A 183 27.73 -5.06 6.33
CA VAL A 183 27.14 -4.42 7.51
C VAL A 183 26.29 -5.40 8.31
N PRO A 184 26.18 -5.23 9.64
CA PRO A 184 25.21 -5.94 10.45
C PRO A 184 23.80 -5.78 9.89
N GLY A 185 22.99 -6.83 10.01
CA GLY A 185 21.63 -6.86 9.50
C GLY A 185 20.71 -7.60 10.45
N HIS A 186 19.54 -7.01 10.74
CA HIS A 186 18.55 -7.61 11.63
C HIS A 186 17.17 -7.39 11.05
N LYS A 187 16.68 -8.38 10.30
CA LYS A 187 15.40 -8.27 9.61
C LYS A 187 14.59 -9.54 9.72
N ILE A 188 13.29 -9.36 9.93
CA ILE A 188 12.25 -10.35 9.70
C ILE A 188 11.32 -9.77 8.67
N ARG A 189 11.01 -10.54 7.63
CA ARG A 189 9.95 -10.20 6.68
C ARG A 189 9.00 -11.36 6.52
N LEU A 190 7.71 -11.05 6.56
CA LEU A 190 6.64 -11.98 6.21
C LEU A 190 5.81 -11.37 5.09
N TYR A 191 5.78 -12.05 3.96
CA TYR A 191 4.99 -11.72 2.80
C TYR A 191 3.75 -12.60 2.77
N VAL A 192 2.60 -11.99 2.54
CA VAL A 192 1.36 -12.67 2.18
C VAL A 192 1.00 -12.18 0.79
N LYS A 193 1.21 -13.01 -0.23
CA LYS A 193 1.02 -12.65 -1.64
C LYS A 193 -0.17 -13.38 -2.23
N ASN A 194 -0.94 -12.64 -3.01
CA ASN A 194 -1.98 -13.16 -3.86
C ASN A 194 -1.33 -13.55 -5.19
N GLU A 195 -1.45 -14.81 -5.60
CA GLU A 195 -0.91 -15.30 -6.88
C GLU A 195 -1.90 -15.11 -8.04
N ARG A 196 -2.90 -14.24 -7.88
CA ARG A 196 -3.80 -13.83 -8.96
C ARG A 196 -2.98 -13.27 -10.13
N LYS A 197 -3.18 -13.87 -11.30
CA LYS A 197 -2.73 -13.30 -12.57
C LYS A 197 -3.75 -12.26 -13.03
N GLU A 198 -3.32 -11.02 -13.18
CA GLU A 198 -4.15 -9.96 -13.77
C GLU A 198 -3.92 -9.87 -15.27
N ASP A 199 -5.01 -9.69 -16.00
CA ASP A 199 -4.98 -9.24 -17.38
C ASP A 199 -4.81 -7.73 -17.35
N ASP A 200 -3.76 -7.22 -18.00
CA ASP A 200 -3.25 -5.85 -17.88
C ASP A 200 -4.15 -4.77 -18.53
N GLY A 201 -5.31 -5.16 -19.07
CA GLY A 201 -6.06 -4.32 -20.01
C GLY A 201 -7.35 -3.65 -19.53
N ASN A 202 -7.99 -4.01 -18.41
CA ASN A 202 -9.29 -3.39 -18.05
C ASN A 202 -9.72 -3.53 -16.59
N ALA A 203 -9.09 -2.75 -15.72
CA ALA A 203 -9.36 -2.68 -14.28
C ALA A 203 -10.84 -2.63 -13.87
N LEU A 204 -11.59 -1.75 -14.53
CA LEU A 204 -12.93 -1.35 -14.10
C LEU A 204 -14.03 -2.19 -14.77
N GLY A 205 -13.68 -3.02 -15.76
CA GLY A 205 -14.62 -3.71 -16.63
C GLY A 205 -15.27 -2.78 -17.67
N LYS A 206 -15.67 -3.34 -18.82
CA LYS A 206 -16.16 -2.58 -19.99
C LYS A 206 -17.35 -1.66 -19.64
N GLU A 207 -18.30 -2.14 -18.85
CA GLU A 207 -19.51 -1.39 -18.48
C GLU A 207 -19.18 -0.10 -17.72
N LYS A 208 -18.36 -0.18 -16.66
CA LYS A 208 -17.95 1.00 -15.89
C LYS A 208 -17.13 1.96 -16.74
N VAL A 209 -16.21 1.44 -17.56
CA VAL A 209 -15.41 2.29 -18.46
C VAL A 209 -16.31 3.04 -19.43
N SER A 210 -17.32 2.39 -20.01
CA SER A 210 -18.29 3.05 -20.89
C SER A 210 -19.12 4.10 -20.15
N LEU A 211 -19.62 3.80 -18.94
CA LEU A 211 -20.34 4.76 -18.10
C LEU A 211 -19.47 6.00 -17.82
N TYR A 212 -18.27 5.81 -17.28
CA TYR A 212 -17.38 6.90 -16.89
C TYR A 212 -16.92 7.74 -18.08
N THR A 213 -16.63 7.09 -19.21
CA THR A 213 -16.28 7.78 -20.45
C THR A 213 -17.44 8.65 -20.93
N ASN A 214 -18.67 8.12 -20.92
CA ASN A 214 -19.85 8.88 -21.33
C ASN A 214 -20.13 10.09 -20.41
N GLU A 215 -20.02 9.91 -19.08
CA GLU A 215 -20.21 11.01 -18.13
C GLU A 215 -19.13 12.09 -18.28
N PHE A 216 -17.87 11.70 -18.53
CA PHE A 216 -16.81 12.67 -18.77
C PHE A 216 -16.98 13.42 -20.09
N LEU A 217 -17.41 12.74 -21.17
CA LEU A 217 -17.71 13.41 -22.44
C LEU A 217 -18.84 14.43 -22.29
N LYS A 218 -19.91 14.10 -21.54
CA LYS A 218 -20.96 15.08 -21.20
C LYS A 218 -20.39 16.28 -20.47
N PHE A 219 -19.48 16.06 -19.52
CA PHE A 219 -18.83 17.14 -18.78
C PHE A 219 -17.99 18.04 -19.69
N LEU A 220 -17.23 17.48 -20.63
CA LEU A 220 -16.46 18.25 -21.61
C LEU A 220 -17.37 19.10 -22.52
N GLU A 221 -18.51 18.57 -22.96
CA GLU A 221 -19.49 19.35 -23.75
C GLU A 221 -20.06 20.54 -22.97
N LYS A 222 -20.29 20.37 -21.66
CA LYS A 222 -20.71 21.46 -20.78
C LYS A 222 -19.64 22.54 -20.64
N LEU A 223 -18.37 22.15 -20.48
CA LEU A 223 -17.25 23.09 -20.49
C LEU A 223 -17.14 23.84 -21.82
N LYS A 224 -17.28 23.13 -22.95
CA LYS A 224 -17.19 23.70 -24.30
C LYS A 224 -18.25 24.77 -24.55
N THR A 225 -19.43 24.58 -24.01
CA THR A 225 -20.57 25.52 -24.12
C THR A 225 -20.63 26.54 -22.98
N SER A 226 -19.63 26.54 -22.07
CA SER A 226 -19.61 27.37 -20.86
C SER A 226 -20.84 27.20 -19.96
N ASP A 227 -21.52 26.04 -20.02
CA ASP A 227 -22.62 25.68 -19.13
C ASP A 227 -22.06 25.15 -17.80
N PHE A 228 -21.55 26.06 -16.98
CA PHE A 228 -20.91 25.70 -15.70
C PHE A 228 -21.91 25.18 -14.66
N ALA A 229 -23.18 25.55 -14.74
CA ALA A 229 -24.22 24.96 -13.91
C ALA A 229 -24.38 23.46 -14.24
N GLY A 230 -24.57 23.14 -15.53
CA GLY A 230 -24.67 21.75 -15.98
C GLY A 230 -23.38 20.95 -15.80
N ALA A 231 -22.20 21.60 -15.85
CA ALA A 231 -20.93 20.95 -15.52
C ALA A 231 -20.88 20.52 -14.04
N ARG A 232 -21.30 21.39 -13.11
CA ARG A 232 -21.36 21.05 -11.67
C ARG A 232 -22.34 19.94 -11.37
N ASP A 233 -23.44 19.85 -12.11
CA ASP A 233 -24.41 18.76 -11.95
C ASP A 233 -23.80 17.38 -12.25
N LEU A 234 -22.69 17.29 -12.98
CA LEU A 234 -21.98 16.03 -13.26
C LEU A 234 -20.90 15.71 -12.21
N LEU A 235 -20.58 16.66 -11.33
CA LEU A 235 -19.63 16.46 -10.24
C LEU A 235 -20.30 15.76 -9.04
N SER A 236 -19.49 15.09 -8.23
CA SER A 236 -19.90 14.56 -6.93
C SER A 236 -20.32 15.69 -6.01
N GLU A 237 -21.36 15.45 -5.21
CA GLU A 237 -21.85 16.37 -4.18
C GLU A 237 -20.73 16.84 -3.23
N LYS A 238 -19.70 16.00 -3.02
CA LYS A 238 -18.54 16.31 -2.17
C LYS A 238 -17.71 17.49 -2.67
N ILE A 239 -17.71 17.76 -3.98
CA ILE A 239 -16.89 18.83 -4.59
C ILE A 239 -17.73 19.88 -5.31
N ALA A 240 -18.94 19.54 -5.74
CA ALA A 240 -19.79 20.41 -6.58
C ALA A 240 -20.02 21.79 -5.94
N GLY A 241 -20.35 21.83 -4.63
CA GLY A 241 -20.60 23.07 -3.90
C GLY A 241 -19.36 23.97 -3.70
N SER A 242 -18.16 23.40 -3.84
CA SER A 242 -16.89 24.14 -3.70
C SER A 242 -16.26 24.53 -5.04
N THR A 243 -16.80 24.03 -6.15
CA THR A 243 -16.26 24.27 -7.50
C THR A 243 -16.85 25.56 -8.08
N THR A 244 -15.99 26.56 -8.31
CA THR A 244 -16.38 27.86 -8.86
C THR A 244 -16.35 27.88 -10.38
N ASP A 245 -16.99 28.88 -11.00
CA ASP A 245 -16.92 29.08 -12.46
C ASP A 245 -15.47 29.31 -12.91
N ASP A 246 -14.68 30.07 -12.13
CA ASP A 246 -13.26 30.31 -12.43
C ASP A 246 -12.43 29.01 -12.43
N MET A 247 -12.72 28.07 -11.52
CA MET A 247 -12.07 26.76 -11.53
C MET A 247 -12.40 25.97 -12.80
N LEU A 248 -13.67 25.97 -13.22
CA LEU A 248 -14.12 25.28 -14.44
C LEU A 248 -13.56 25.94 -15.71
N LYS A 249 -13.47 27.27 -15.73
CA LYS A 249 -12.84 28.02 -16.81
C LYS A 249 -11.35 27.70 -16.91
N ASN A 250 -10.62 27.74 -15.80
CA ASN A 250 -9.21 27.36 -15.76
C ASN A 250 -9.01 25.91 -16.21
N LEU A 251 -9.92 25.00 -15.82
CA LEU A 251 -9.87 23.60 -16.28
C LEU A 251 -10.07 23.50 -17.79
N ALA A 252 -11.04 24.22 -18.35
CA ALA A 252 -11.32 24.27 -19.79
C ALA A 252 -10.12 24.79 -20.60
N GLU A 253 -9.39 25.78 -20.07
CA GLU A 253 -8.17 26.32 -20.70
C GLU A 253 -7.01 25.30 -20.73
N ASN A 254 -7.02 24.31 -19.83
CA ASN A 254 -5.98 23.29 -19.71
C ASN A 254 -6.34 21.94 -20.37
N ILE A 255 -7.47 21.87 -21.08
CA ILE A 255 -7.93 20.69 -21.82
C ILE A 255 -8.22 21.07 -23.26
N HIS A 256 -7.77 20.26 -24.22
CA HIS A 256 -8.11 20.45 -25.63
C HIS A 256 -9.53 19.93 -25.93
N LEU A 257 -10.55 20.74 -25.64
CA LEU A 257 -11.97 20.38 -25.78
C LEU A 257 -12.43 20.04 -27.21
N ASP A 258 -11.64 20.41 -28.22
CA ASP A 258 -11.92 20.09 -29.63
C ASP A 258 -11.26 18.78 -30.11
N LYS A 259 -10.38 18.19 -29.30
CA LYS A 259 -9.68 16.95 -29.64
C LYS A 259 -10.46 15.74 -29.14
N GLN A 260 -10.47 14.68 -29.97
CA GLN A 260 -11.00 13.39 -29.53
C GLN A 260 -10.05 12.74 -28.53
N ILE A 261 -10.63 12.05 -27.56
CA ILE A 261 -9.92 11.31 -26.52
C ILE A 261 -10.18 9.80 -26.64
N ASP A 262 -9.19 9.00 -26.25
CA ASP A 262 -9.29 7.56 -26.05
C ASP A 262 -8.90 7.20 -24.61
N VAL A 263 -9.47 6.12 -24.09
CA VAL A 263 -9.05 5.53 -22.82
C VAL A 263 -7.62 5.01 -22.97
N PHE A 264 -6.71 5.54 -22.16
CA PHE A 264 -5.32 5.13 -22.10
C PHE A 264 -5.09 4.06 -21.03
N MET A 265 -5.58 4.31 -19.82
CA MET A 265 -5.45 3.39 -18.68
C MET A 265 -6.66 3.49 -17.78
N THR A 266 -7.00 2.39 -17.12
CA THR A 266 -8.05 2.33 -16.10
C THR A 266 -7.47 1.77 -14.81
N GLY A 267 -8.03 2.15 -13.67
CA GLY A 267 -7.57 1.67 -12.38
C GLY A 267 -8.32 2.32 -11.24
N PHE A 268 -7.67 2.35 -10.08
CA PHE A 268 -8.15 3.03 -8.89
C PHE A 268 -7.10 4.01 -8.38
N GLN A 269 -7.53 5.11 -7.77
CA GLN A 269 -6.65 6.08 -7.13
C GLN A 269 -7.08 6.32 -5.69
N LEU A 270 -6.10 6.23 -4.78
CA LEU A 270 -6.25 6.63 -3.39
C LEU A 270 -6.04 8.14 -3.27
N VAL A 271 -6.89 8.81 -2.50
CA VAL A 271 -6.77 10.24 -2.19
C VAL A 271 -6.45 10.44 -0.70
N ASN A 272 -6.09 11.67 -0.32
CA ASN A 272 -5.45 11.98 0.98
C ASN A 272 -6.28 11.61 2.22
N ASP A 273 -7.61 11.53 2.10
CA ASP A 273 -8.52 11.13 3.17
C ASP A 273 -8.59 9.59 3.35
N GLY A 274 -7.83 8.83 2.57
CA GLY A 274 -7.86 7.37 2.54
C GLY A 274 -9.00 6.79 1.68
N SER A 275 -9.84 7.63 1.08
CA SER A 275 -10.86 7.19 0.13
C SER A 275 -10.21 6.73 -1.18
N GLN A 276 -10.84 5.78 -1.84
CA GLN A 276 -10.40 5.27 -3.13
C GLN A 276 -11.50 5.46 -4.18
N TYR A 277 -11.12 5.94 -5.36
CA TYR A 277 -12.04 6.21 -6.46
C TYR A 277 -11.62 5.51 -7.75
N SER A 278 -12.59 5.16 -8.57
CA SER A 278 -12.35 4.64 -9.92
C SER A 278 -11.63 5.70 -10.74
N MET A 279 -10.57 5.32 -11.44
CA MET A 279 -9.75 6.20 -12.25
C MET A 279 -9.83 5.77 -13.71
N VAL A 280 -10.11 6.74 -14.59
CA VAL A 280 -9.89 6.60 -16.03
C VAL A 280 -8.91 7.67 -16.47
N GLN A 281 -7.85 7.24 -17.14
CA GLN A 281 -6.91 8.12 -17.81
C GLN A 281 -7.22 8.15 -19.29
N PHE A 282 -7.35 9.35 -19.82
CA PHE A 282 -7.61 9.62 -21.23
C PHE A 282 -6.37 10.20 -21.89
N LYS A 283 -6.12 9.81 -23.13
CA LYS A 283 -5.15 10.45 -24.03
C LYS A 283 -5.87 11.06 -25.22
N TYR A 284 -5.26 12.04 -25.88
CA TYR A 284 -5.77 12.48 -27.18
C TYR A 284 -5.48 11.44 -28.26
N LYS A 285 -6.44 11.19 -29.17
CA LYS A 285 -6.35 10.12 -30.17
C LYS A 285 -5.10 10.18 -31.05
N GLU A 286 -4.66 11.41 -31.35
CA GLU A 286 -3.51 11.68 -32.22
C GLU A 286 -2.16 11.38 -31.55
N GLU A 287 -2.14 11.13 -30.23
CA GLU A 287 -0.91 10.89 -29.51
C GLU A 287 -0.46 9.41 -29.54
N VAL A 288 0.81 9.24 -29.87
CA VAL A 288 1.53 7.97 -29.76
C VAL A 288 1.71 7.60 -28.29
N SER A 289 1.72 6.30 -27.99
CA SER A 289 1.99 5.82 -26.62
C SER A 289 3.50 5.76 -26.37
N PRO A 290 4.02 6.27 -25.24
CA PRO A 290 3.30 6.93 -24.15
C PRO A 290 2.89 8.38 -24.51
N PRO A 291 1.66 8.81 -24.15
CA PRO A 291 1.18 10.15 -24.47
C PRO A 291 1.97 11.24 -23.71
N LYS A 292 2.14 12.40 -24.35
CA LYS A 292 2.72 13.62 -23.77
C LYS A 292 1.71 14.34 -22.89
N GLU A 293 0.44 14.32 -23.27
CA GLU A 293 -0.64 14.91 -22.51
C GLU A 293 -1.70 13.87 -22.18
N MET A 294 -2.20 13.91 -20.94
CA MET A 294 -3.26 13.01 -20.50
C MET A 294 -4.17 13.68 -19.49
N ILE A 295 -5.38 13.16 -19.37
CA ILE A 295 -6.37 13.64 -18.42
C ILE A 295 -6.72 12.49 -17.49
N THR A 296 -6.41 12.63 -16.21
CA THR A 296 -6.85 11.67 -15.19
C THR A 296 -8.18 12.15 -14.62
N VAL A 297 -9.18 11.27 -14.62
CA VAL A 297 -10.50 11.55 -14.06
C VAL A 297 -10.83 10.49 -13.02
N LEU A 298 -11.31 10.94 -11.87
CA LEU A 298 -11.76 10.10 -10.76
C LEU A 298 -13.28 10.12 -10.68
N PHE A 299 -13.86 8.94 -10.48
CA PHE A 299 -15.31 8.74 -10.45
C PHE A 299 -15.75 8.03 -9.17
N GLU A 300 -16.92 8.40 -8.69
CA GLU A 300 -17.72 7.58 -7.80
C GLU A 300 -18.40 6.44 -8.56
N ASP A 301 -18.88 5.41 -7.85
CA ASP A 301 -19.58 4.28 -8.48
C ASP A 301 -20.84 4.71 -9.25
N SER A 302 -21.45 5.84 -8.87
CA SER A 302 -22.59 6.45 -9.57
C SER A 302 -22.25 7.04 -10.94
N GLY A 303 -20.96 7.20 -11.27
CA GLY A 303 -20.49 7.91 -12.46
C GLY A 303 -20.26 9.40 -12.24
N LYS A 304 -20.57 9.95 -11.05
CA LYS A 304 -20.24 11.34 -10.71
C LYS A 304 -18.72 11.54 -10.63
N ILE A 305 -18.26 12.68 -11.12
CA ILE A 305 -16.84 13.03 -11.16
C ILE A 305 -16.42 13.62 -9.82
N ILE A 306 -15.40 13.05 -9.17
CA ILE A 306 -14.85 13.52 -7.89
C ILE A 306 -13.46 14.16 -8.05
N GLY A 307 -12.86 14.09 -9.24
CA GLY A 307 -11.60 14.78 -9.52
C GLY A 307 -11.23 14.74 -10.99
N ILE A 308 -10.62 15.82 -11.47
CA ILE A 308 -10.10 15.94 -12.83
C ILE A 308 -8.70 16.54 -12.72
N LYS A 309 -7.72 15.90 -13.38
CA LYS A 309 -6.33 16.34 -13.40
C LYS A 309 -5.78 16.23 -14.82
N PRO A 310 -5.77 17.33 -15.59
CA PRO A 310 -4.94 17.43 -16.79
C PRO A 310 -3.47 17.33 -16.39
N MET A 311 -2.69 16.56 -17.15
CA MET A 311 -1.27 16.35 -16.91
C MET A 311 -0.51 16.49 -18.21
N LYS A 312 0.62 17.19 -18.15
CA LYS A 312 1.62 17.23 -19.21
C LYS A 312 2.86 16.54 -18.69
N ARG A 313 3.39 15.61 -19.47
CA ARG A 313 4.67 14.98 -19.17
C ARG A 313 5.76 16.03 -19.28
N LEU A 314 6.54 16.20 -18.22
CA LEU A 314 7.75 17.00 -18.25
C LEU A 314 8.77 16.27 -19.15
N GLU A 315 9.25 16.96 -20.18
CA GLU A 315 10.42 16.54 -20.96
C GLU A 315 11.70 16.85 -20.21
#